data_AF-A0A954LWS5-F1
#
_entry.id   AF-A0A954LWS5-F1
#
_cell.length_a   1.000
_cell.length_b   1.000
_cell.length_c   1.000
_cell.angle_alpha   90.00
_cell.angle_beta   90.00
_cell.angle_gamma   90.00
#
_symmetry.space_group_name_H-M   'P 1'
#
loop_
_entity.id
_entity.type
_entity.pdbx_description
1 polymer ?
#
loop_
_entity_poly.entity_id
_entity_poly.type
_entity_poly.pdbx_seq_one_letter_code
_entity_poly.pdbx_strand_id
1 'polypeptide(L)'
;MRSVIAATAMFVVAGLGWLILPHGGAAFTLNEVRQSLPFKNGTLNTTSLANFDSSFDAPLPSSRWTSWQQSDAVGLDLDGNGTHDAAVYEFAYRGTHGYLLVLPASRISDPPTRTFFNTATISYTPATNVAWTAPTEEVVYLCLLDQGQLDTLSRVLTPATA
;
A
#
# COMPACT_ATOMS: atom_id res chain seq x y z
N MET A 1 -36.49 33.30 55.30
CA MET A 1 -36.69 32.81 53.92
C MET A 1 -35.33 32.68 53.27
N ARG A 2 -35.06 31.49 52.74
CA ARG A 2 -33.77 31.08 52.15
C ARG A 2 -33.72 31.56 50.70
N SER A 3 -32.60 32.09 50.23
CA SER A 3 -32.21 32.02 48.82
C SER A 3 -30.69 32.07 48.73
N VAL A 4 -30.11 30.88 48.58
CA VAL A 4 -28.73 30.63 48.22
C VAL A 4 -28.67 30.74 46.69
N ILE A 5 -27.85 31.65 46.16
CA ILE A 5 -27.57 31.71 44.73
C ILE A 5 -26.44 30.71 44.47
N ALA A 6 -26.80 29.52 44.00
CA ALA A 6 -25.90 28.55 43.43
C ALA A 6 -26.18 28.50 41.92
N ALA A 7 -25.20 28.83 41.09
CA ALA A 7 -25.21 28.49 39.67
C ALA A 7 -23.78 28.47 39.12
N THR A 8 -23.18 27.29 39.25
CA THR A 8 -22.49 26.53 38.19
C THR A 8 -21.38 27.22 37.40
N ALA A 9 -20.15 26.88 37.77
CA ALA A 9 -18.95 27.01 36.94
C ALA A 9 -19.12 26.24 35.61
N MET A 10 -18.96 26.94 34.48
CA MET A 10 -18.79 26.32 33.17
C MET A 10 -17.28 26.21 32.91
N PHE A 11 -16.69 25.07 33.25
CA PHE A 11 -15.35 24.71 32.80
C PHE A 11 -15.41 24.42 31.30
N VAL A 12 -15.04 25.39 30.48
CA VAL A 12 -14.58 25.13 29.10
C VAL A 12 -13.10 24.85 29.21
N VAL A 13 -12.72 23.59 29.39
CA VAL A 13 -11.34 23.16 29.22
C VAL A 13 -11.28 22.35 27.94
N ALA A 14 -10.82 23.06 26.92
CA ALA A 14 -10.05 22.60 25.77
C ALA A 14 -9.70 21.11 25.82
N GLY A 15 -10.58 20.29 25.25
CA GLY A 15 -10.15 19.07 24.59
C GLY A 15 -9.32 19.50 23.40
N LEU A 16 -8.02 19.73 23.59
CA LEU A 16 -7.02 19.63 22.55
C LEU A 16 -7.03 18.17 22.10
N GLY A 17 -8.05 17.81 21.32
CA GLY A 17 -7.97 16.71 20.39
C GLY A 17 -6.83 17.08 19.47
N TRP A 18 -5.65 16.54 19.77
CA TRP A 18 -4.60 16.43 18.80
C TRP A 18 -5.22 15.67 17.63
N LEU A 19 -5.72 16.42 16.65
CA LEU A 19 -5.74 15.96 15.28
C LEU A 19 -4.30 15.60 15.01
N ILE A 20 -4.00 14.31 15.12
CA ILE A 20 -2.95 13.69 14.34
C ILE A 20 -3.41 13.94 12.91
N LEU A 21 -3.05 15.10 12.37
CA LEU A 21 -3.01 15.27 10.94
C LEU A 21 -2.09 14.14 10.49
N PRO A 22 -2.58 13.16 9.71
CA PRO A 22 -1.65 12.24 9.08
C PRO A 22 -0.63 13.13 8.38
N HIS A 23 0.65 12.83 8.57
CA HIS A 23 1.73 13.47 7.81
C HIS A 23 1.63 12.98 6.35
N GLY A 24 0.46 13.17 5.75
CA GLY A 24 0.11 12.73 4.43
C GLY A 24 0.74 13.70 3.47
N GLY A 25 1.88 13.29 2.91
CA GLY A 25 2.36 13.86 1.66
C GLY A 25 1.24 13.83 0.59
N ALA A 26 1.50 14.46 -0.55
CA ALA A 26 0.51 14.51 -1.62
C ALA A 26 -0.02 13.09 -1.93
N ALA A 27 -1.34 12.99 -2.13
CA ALA A 27 -1.94 11.76 -2.62
C ALA A 27 -1.63 11.62 -4.11
N PHE A 28 -1.31 10.40 -4.54
CA PHE A 28 -0.98 10.06 -5.92
C PHE A 28 -2.09 9.22 -6.53
N THR A 29 -2.29 9.35 -7.82
CA THR A 29 -3.03 8.36 -8.58
C THR A 29 -2.19 7.09 -8.74
N LEU A 30 -2.84 5.93 -8.88
CA LEU A 30 -2.15 4.69 -9.23
C LEU A 30 -1.41 4.78 -10.58
N ASN A 31 -1.83 5.67 -11.47
CA ASN A 31 -1.09 5.94 -12.68
C ASN A 31 0.22 6.69 -12.41
N GLU A 32 0.21 7.72 -11.55
CA GLU A 32 1.42 8.44 -11.14
C GLU A 32 2.40 7.51 -10.41
N VAL A 33 1.90 6.68 -9.48
CA VAL A 33 2.72 5.65 -8.81
C VAL A 33 3.40 4.75 -9.84
N ARG A 34 2.70 4.30 -10.88
CA ARG A 34 3.31 3.45 -11.93
C ARG A 34 4.34 4.18 -12.77
N GLN A 35 4.14 5.48 -13.01
CA GLN A 35 5.05 6.30 -13.82
C GLN A 35 6.34 6.68 -13.07
N SER A 36 6.32 6.72 -11.74
CA SER A 36 7.50 7.00 -10.92
C SER A 36 8.39 5.78 -10.67
N LEU A 37 7.91 4.58 -11.02
CA LEU A 37 8.67 3.35 -10.81
C LEU A 37 9.96 3.34 -11.65
N PRO A 38 11.12 3.01 -11.04
CA PRO A 38 12.40 2.98 -11.73
C PRO A 38 12.52 1.74 -12.64
N PHE A 39 11.85 1.74 -13.79
CA PHE A 39 11.99 0.68 -14.77
C PHE A 39 13.34 0.76 -15.51
N LYS A 40 13.99 -0.39 -15.70
CA LYS A 40 15.17 -0.55 -16.54
C LYS A 40 15.00 -1.80 -17.39
N ASN A 41 15.07 -1.65 -18.71
CA ASN A 41 14.88 -2.75 -19.67
C ASN A 41 13.56 -3.52 -19.51
N GLY A 42 12.48 -2.84 -19.09
CA GLY A 42 11.16 -3.45 -18.89
C GLY A 42 10.92 -4.07 -17.52
N THR A 43 11.95 -4.15 -16.66
CA THR A 43 11.87 -4.70 -15.31
C THR A 43 12.00 -3.58 -14.27
N LEU A 44 11.35 -3.73 -13.11
CA LEU A 44 11.55 -2.80 -11.99
C LEU A 44 12.98 -2.93 -11.46
N ASN A 45 13.73 -1.83 -11.45
CA ASN A 45 15.09 -1.81 -10.91
C ASN A 45 15.09 -1.48 -9.41
N THR A 46 15.00 -2.52 -8.57
CA THR A 46 15.05 -2.36 -7.10
C THR A 46 16.46 -2.11 -6.57
N THR A 47 17.52 -2.40 -7.33
CA THR A 47 18.92 -2.25 -6.87
C THR A 47 19.34 -0.81 -6.59
N SER A 48 18.63 0.17 -7.15
CA SER A 48 18.85 1.59 -6.90
C SER A 48 18.02 2.15 -5.74
N LEU A 49 17.16 1.33 -5.12
CA LEU A 49 16.28 1.74 -4.03
C LEU A 49 16.96 1.48 -2.68
N ALA A 50 16.69 2.35 -1.71
CA ALA A 50 17.12 2.16 -0.33
C ALA A 50 16.25 1.10 0.35
N ASN A 51 16.75 0.50 1.44
CA ASN A 51 15.92 -0.35 2.29
C ASN A 51 14.73 0.44 2.82
N PHE A 52 13.56 -0.21 2.91
CA PHE A 52 12.36 0.42 3.45
C PHE A 52 12.61 0.90 4.88
N ASP A 53 12.17 2.12 5.19
CA ASP A 53 12.46 2.84 6.43
C ASP A 53 11.46 2.51 7.56
N SER A 54 10.47 1.65 7.27
CA SER A 54 9.37 1.31 8.19
C SER A 54 8.54 2.53 8.61
N SER A 55 8.42 3.53 7.73
CA SER A 55 7.61 4.74 7.95
C SER A 55 6.12 4.45 8.13
N PHE A 56 5.64 3.29 7.67
CA PHE A 56 4.28 2.78 7.87
C PHE A 56 4.27 1.24 7.97
N ASP A 57 3.14 0.68 8.42
CA ASP A 57 2.94 -0.78 8.43
C ASP A 57 2.65 -1.28 7.01
N ALA A 58 3.49 -2.19 6.52
CA ALA A 58 3.43 -2.74 5.17
C ALA A 58 3.09 -4.25 5.20
N PRO A 59 1.87 -4.64 5.63
CA PRO A 59 1.52 -6.04 5.74
C PRO A 59 1.47 -6.70 4.37
N LEU A 60 1.93 -7.96 4.28
CA LEU A 60 1.71 -8.77 3.09
C LEU A 60 0.28 -9.33 3.07
N PRO A 61 -0.37 -9.48 1.90
CA PRO A 61 -1.79 -9.84 1.82
C PRO A 61 -2.15 -11.21 2.43
N SER A 62 -1.19 -12.13 2.50
CA SER A 62 -1.36 -13.45 3.14
C SER A 62 -0.01 -14.13 3.36
N SER A 63 0.01 -15.22 4.13
CA SER A 63 1.20 -16.07 4.35
C SER A 63 1.79 -16.65 3.06
N ARG A 64 0.99 -16.78 1.98
CA ARG A 64 1.50 -17.21 0.67
C ARG A 64 2.50 -16.21 0.12
N TRP A 65 2.20 -14.91 0.19
CA TRP A 65 3.12 -13.85 -0.24
C TRP A 65 4.40 -13.85 0.58
N THR A 66 4.30 -14.01 1.89
CA THR A 66 5.48 -14.16 2.77
C THR A 66 6.37 -15.32 2.34
N SER A 67 5.79 -16.46 1.95
CA SER A 67 6.58 -17.62 1.48
C SER A 67 7.20 -17.46 0.09
N TRP A 68 6.75 -16.49 -0.71
CA TRP A 68 7.26 -16.23 -2.06
C TRP A 68 8.28 -15.09 -2.10
N GLN A 69 8.33 -14.29 -1.03
CA GLN A 69 9.25 -13.18 -0.86
C GLN A 69 10.70 -13.64 -1.04
N GLN A 70 11.46 -12.89 -1.86
CA GLN A 70 12.86 -13.19 -2.17
C GLN A 70 13.85 -12.30 -1.40
N SER A 71 13.40 -11.12 -0.98
CA SER A 71 14.24 -10.12 -0.32
C SER A 71 13.46 -9.36 0.74
N ASP A 72 14.18 -8.66 1.62
CA ASP A 72 13.57 -7.61 2.46
C ASP A 72 12.97 -6.50 1.60
N ALA A 73 12.09 -5.70 2.20
CA ALA A 73 11.44 -4.59 1.53
C ALA A 73 12.45 -3.47 1.21
N VAL A 74 12.37 -2.96 -0.02
CA VAL A 74 12.97 -1.68 -0.38
C VAL A 74 11.89 -0.59 -0.40
N GLY A 75 12.31 0.64 -0.18
CA GLY A 75 11.42 1.79 -0.10
C GLY A 75 11.39 2.59 -1.40
N LEU A 76 10.23 3.17 -1.71
CA LEU A 76 10.06 4.13 -2.79
C LEU A 76 9.62 5.47 -2.22
N ASP A 77 10.39 6.52 -2.48
CA ASP A 77 10.06 7.91 -2.17
C ASP A 77 9.44 8.54 -3.44
N LEU A 78 8.13 8.80 -3.40
CA LEU A 78 7.37 9.26 -4.57
C LEU A 78 7.35 10.79 -4.70
N ASP A 79 7.43 11.53 -3.60
CA ASP A 79 7.45 13.01 -3.59
C ASP A 79 8.85 13.62 -3.38
N GLY A 80 9.87 12.78 -3.14
CA GLY A 80 11.25 13.21 -2.93
C GLY A 80 11.51 13.83 -1.56
N ASN A 81 10.65 13.57 -0.56
CA ASN A 81 10.76 14.17 0.77
C ASN A 81 11.75 13.44 1.71
N GLY A 82 12.30 12.30 1.27
CA GLY A 82 13.23 11.47 2.03
C GLY A 82 12.58 10.41 2.93
N THR A 83 11.25 10.30 2.93
CA THR A 83 10.46 9.25 3.59
C THR A 83 9.88 8.33 2.53
N HIS A 84 9.83 7.03 2.79
CA HIS A 84 9.23 6.11 1.83
C HIS A 84 7.70 6.11 1.88
N ASP A 85 7.09 6.10 0.70
CA ASP A 85 5.65 6.11 0.47
C ASP A 85 5.12 4.73 0.04
N ALA A 86 6.02 3.86 -0.42
CA ALA A 86 5.72 2.48 -0.74
C ALA A 86 6.83 1.55 -0.23
N ALA A 87 6.43 0.38 0.25
CA ALA A 87 7.30 -0.76 0.49
C ALA A 87 7.19 -1.70 -0.71
N VAL A 88 8.32 -2.14 -1.24
CA VAL A 88 8.39 -3.00 -2.43
C VAL A 88 9.02 -4.33 -2.04
N TYR A 89 8.28 -5.41 -2.26
CA TYR A 89 8.71 -6.77 -2.00
C TYR A 89 8.92 -7.51 -3.32
N GLU A 90 10.11 -8.05 -3.53
CA GLU A 90 10.35 -8.99 -4.62
C GLU A 90 9.77 -10.36 -4.27
N PHE A 91 9.12 -11.01 -5.22
CA PHE A 91 8.59 -12.36 -5.05
C PHE A 91 8.89 -13.27 -6.23
N ALA A 92 9.01 -14.57 -5.96
CA ALA A 92 9.12 -15.61 -6.98
C ALA A 92 8.27 -16.83 -6.61
N TYR A 93 7.53 -17.35 -7.59
CA TYR A 93 6.73 -18.56 -7.44
C TYR A 93 6.63 -19.32 -8.76
N ARG A 94 7.19 -20.54 -8.81
CA ARG A 94 7.05 -21.49 -9.94
C ARG A 94 7.30 -20.86 -11.32
N GLY A 95 8.38 -20.09 -11.46
CA GLY A 95 8.74 -19.43 -12.72
C GLY A 95 7.97 -18.13 -13.01
N THR A 96 7.08 -17.71 -12.11
CA THR A 96 6.56 -16.34 -12.05
C THR A 96 7.47 -15.51 -11.14
N HIS A 97 7.83 -14.31 -11.59
CA HIS A 97 8.64 -13.35 -10.85
C HIS A 97 8.00 -11.97 -10.95
N GLY A 98 8.06 -11.21 -9.87
CA GLY A 98 7.47 -9.88 -9.83
C GLY A 98 7.71 -9.14 -8.53
N TYR A 99 6.97 -8.05 -8.39
CA TYR A 99 7.08 -7.13 -7.27
C TYR A 99 5.70 -6.86 -6.70
N LEU A 100 5.59 -6.86 -5.38
CA LEU A 100 4.41 -6.42 -4.67
C LEU A 100 4.73 -5.11 -3.96
N LEU A 101 4.06 -4.05 -4.38
CA LEU A 101 4.11 -2.77 -3.71
C LEU A 101 2.96 -2.69 -2.70
N VAL A 102 3.28 -2.19 -1.52
CA VAL A 102 2.34 -1.89 -0.44
C VAL A 102 2.40 -0.39 -0.19
N LEU A 103 1.27 0.29 -0.34
CA LEU A 103 1.15 1.73 -0.15
C LEU A 103 0.04 2.02 0.86
N PRO A 104 0.17 3.02 1.75
CA PRO A 104 -0.95 3.49 2.55
C PRO A 104 -2.07 3.99 1.63
N ALA A 105 -3.32 3.58 1.87
CA ALA A 105 -4.45 4.01 1.06
C ALA A 105 -4.64 5.53 1.11
N SER A 106 -4.25 6.18 2.22
CA SER A 106 -4.24 7.63 2.37
C SER A 106 -3.32 8.36 1.39
N ARG A 107 -2.36 7.67 0.79
CA ARG A 107 -1.46 8.20 -0.25
C ARG A 107 -1.98 7.95 -1.67
N ILE A 108 -3.13 7.30 -1.83
CA ILE A 108 -3.73 7.01 -3.13
C ILE A 108 -5.03 7.80 -3.29
N SER A 109 -5.10 8.66 -4.31
CA SER A 109 -6.30 9.47 -4.57
C SER A 109 -7.42 8.72 -5.30
N ASP A 110 -7.08 7.61 -5.97
CA ASP A 110 -7.99 6.77 -6.76
C ASP A 110 -7.85 5.27 -6.40
N PRO A 111 -8.07 4.88 -5.13
CA PRO A 111 -7.81 3.52 -4.68
C PRO A 111 -8.69 2.50 -5.43
N PRO A 112 -8.19 1.29 -5.72
CA PRO A 112 -8.97 0.23 -6.33
C PRO A 112 -10.20 -0.12 -5.49
N THR A 113 -11.32 -0.42 -6.16
CA THR A 113 -12.55 -0.84 -5.48
C THR A 113 -12.58 -2.33 -5.13
N ARG A 114 -11.65 -3.11 -5.69
CA ARG A 114 -11.55 -4.56 -5.49
C ARG A 114 -10.67 -4.83 -4.29
N THR A 115 -11.05 -5.85 -3.49
CA THR A 115 -10.36 -6.18 -2.24
C THR A 115 -9.47 -7.42 -2.32
N PHE A 116 -9.51 -8.13 -3.45
CA PHE A 116 -8.73 -9.34 -3.67
C PHE A 116 -8.09 -9.36 -5.06
N PHE A 117 -6.84 -9.84 -5.12
CA PHE A 117 -6.06 -9.99 -6.35
C PHE A 117 -6.85 -10.63 -7.51
N ASN A 118 -7.53 -11.74 -7.25
CA ASN A 118 -8.23 -12.53 -8.29
C ASN A 118 -9.50 -11.85 -8.83
N THR A 119 -9.98 -10.79 -8.17
CA THR A 119 -11.14 -9.99 -8.61
C THR A 119 -10.75 -8.64 -9.21
N ALA A 120 -9.45 -8.30 -9.14
CA ALA A 120 -8.93 -7.02 -9.58
C ALA A 120 -8.71 -6.96 -11.10
N THR A 121 -8.77 -5.74 -11.64
CA THR A 121 -8.60 -5.50 -13.08
C THR A 121 -7.12 -5.46 -13.43
N ILE A 122 -6.77 -6.17 -14.51
CA ILE A 122 -5.41 -6.24 -15.03
C ILE A 122 -5.12 -5.03 -15.92
N SER A 123 -3.96 -4.41 -15.75
CA SER A 123 -3.40 -3.39 -16.64
C SER A 123 -2.05 -3.87 -17.21
N TYR A 124 -1.69 -3.43 -18.41
CA TYR A 124 -0.52 -3.93 -19.14
C TYR A 124 0.56 -2.88 -19.38
N THR A 125 0.53 -1.74 -18.68
CA THR A 125 1.47 -0.63 -18.92
C THR A 125 2.08 -0.08 -17.63
N PRO A 126 3.41 0.16 -17.60
CA PRO A 126 4.45 -0.30 -18.55
C PRO A 126 4.78 -1.81 -18.41
N ALA A 127 4.30 -2.46 -17.35
CA ALA A 127 4.38 -3.90 -17.11
C ALA A 127 2.99 -4.46 -16.77
N THR A 128 2.82 -5.77 -16.87
CA THR A 128 1.59 -6.46 -16.46
C THR A 128 1.38 -6.26 -14.96
N ASN A 129 0.28 -5.63 -14.57
CA ASN A 129 0.03 -5.26 -13.19
C ASN A 129 -1.44 -5.42 -12.77
N VAL A 130 -1.63 -5.59 -11.47
CA VAL A 130 -2.92 -5.73 -10.81
C VAL A 130 -2.87 -4.97 -9.50
N ALA A 131 -3.87 -4.13 -9.24
CA ALA A 131 -3.98 -3.39 -7.99
C ALA A 131 -5.30 -3.70 -7.27
N TRP A 132 -5.24 -3.81 -5.94
CA TRP A 132 -6.42 -4.04 -5.08
C TRP A 132 -6.18 -3.40 -3.71
N THR A 133 -7.26 -3.06 -3.03
CA THR A 133 -7.21 -2.48 -1.68
C THR A 133 -7.34 -3.58 -0.64
N ALA A 134 -6.66 -3.51 0.49
CA ALA A 134 -6.87 -4.48 1.57
C ALA A 134 -8.33 -4.44 2.07
N PRO A 135 -8.87 -5.54 2.63
CA PRO A 135 -10.20 -5.53 3.23
C PRO A 135 -10.39 -4.51 4.36
N THR A 136 -9.30 -4.09 5.02
CA THR A 136 -9.32 -3.04 6.06
C THR A 136 -9.30 -1.62 5.47
N GLU A 137 -9.13 -1.47 4.16
CA GLU A 137 -9.00 -0.19 3.44
C GLU A 137 -7.80 0.68 3.85
N GLU A 138 -6.88 0.15 4.66
CA GLU A 138 -5.71 0.90 5.14
C GLU A 138 -4.54 0.91 4.14
N VAL A 139 -4.44 -0.11 3.30
CA VAL A 139 -3.35 -0.25 2.33
C VAL A 139 -3.87 -0.64 0.95
N VAL A 140 -3.16 -0.16 -0.07
CA VAL A 140 -3.32 -0.55 -1.47
C VAL A 140 -2.13 -1.42 -1.87
N TYR A 141 -2.45 -2.53 -2.50
CA TYR A 141 -1.48 -3.43 -3.10
C TYR A 141 -1.41 -3.17 -4.60
N LEU A 142 -0.18 -3.08 -5.12
CA LEU A 142 0.09 -3.08 -6.55
C LEU A 142 1.08 -4.20 -6.87
N CYS A 143 0.59 -5.26 -7.52
CA CYS A 143 1.40 -6.35 -8.02
C CYS A 143 1.85 -6.04 -9.44
N LEU A 144 3.15 -6.12 -9.70
CA LEU A 144 3.79 -6.01 -11.00
C LEU A 144 4.40 -7.37 -11.34
N LEU A 145 4.19 -7.85 -12.56
CA LEU A 145 4.86 -9.04 -13.08
C LEU A 145 5.98 -8.65 -14.02
N ASP A 146 7.16 -9.22 -13.75
CA ASP A 146 8.30 -9.20 -14.66
C ASP A 146 8.31 -10.46 -15.55
N GLN A 147 8.06 -11.62 -14.95
CA GLN A 147 8.02 -12.90 -15.65
C GLN A 147 6.83 -13.75 -15.21
N GLY A 148 6.30 -14.57 -16.13
CA GLY A 148 5.20 -15.50 -15.87
C GLY A 148 3.83 -14.99 -16.30
N GLN A 149 2.77 -15.59 -15.75
CA GLN A 149 1.38 -15.30 -16.12
C GLN A 149 0.54 -15.02 -14.88
N LEU A 150 -0.33 -14.00 -14.96
CA LEU A 150 -1.26 -13.65 -13.88
C LEU A 150 -2.22 -14.80 -13.56
N ASP A 151 -2.62 -15.60 -14.54
CA ASP A 151 -3.50 -16.77 -14.35
C ASP A 151 -2.90 -17.81 -13.40
N THR A 152 -1.58 -17.93 -13.36
CA THR A 152 -0.88 -18.81 -12.42
C THR A 152 -1.02 -18.28 -11.00
N LEU A 153 -0.82 -16.97 -10.80
CA LEU A 153 -1.01 -16.34 -9.49
C LEU A 153 -2.47 -16.36 -9.06
N SER A 154 -3.40 -16.02 -9.96
CA SER A 154 -4.84 -15.95 -9.67
C SER A 154 -5.38 -17.29 -9.18
N ARG A 155 -4.99 -18.40 -9.81
CA ARG A 155 -5.38 -19.75 -9.38
C ARG A 155 -4.90 -20.10 -7.98
N VAL A 156 -3.68 -19.68 -7.62
CA VAL A 156 -3.08 -20.01 -6.32
C VAL A 156 -3.45 -19.00 -5.25
N LEU A 157 -3.87 -17.79 -5.61
CA LEU A 157 -4.29 -16.74 -4.68
C LEU A 157 -5.79 -16.73 -4.44
N THR A 158 -6.58 -17.39 -5.30
CA THR A 158 -7.99 -17.63 -5.03
C THR A 158 -8.12 -18.46 -3.74
N PRO A 159 -8.86 -17.98 -2.73
CA PRO A 159 -9.20 -18.80 -1.57
C PRO A 159 -9.89 -20.06 -2.07
N ALA A 160 -9.54 -21.23 -1.53
CA ALA A 160 -10.37 -22.41 -1.78
C ALA A 160 -11.77 -22.07 -1.24
N THR A 161 -12.77 -22.01 -2.12
CA THR A 161 -14.17 -21.99 -1.70
C THR A 161 -14.39 -23.23 -0.86
N ALA A 162 -14.53 -23.04 0.45
CA ALA A 162 -14.96 -24.08 1.38
C ALA A 162 -16.43 -24.41 1.14
#